data_AF-A0A656JVH9-F1
#
_entry.id   AF-A0A656JVH9-F1
#
_cell.length_a   1.000
_cell.length_b   1.000
_cell.length_c   1.000
_cell.angle_alpha   90.00
_cell.angle_beta   90.00
_cell.angle_gamma   90.00
#
_symmetry.space_group_name_H-M   'P 1'
#
loop_
_entity.id
_entity.type
_entity.pdbx_description
1 polymer ?
#
loop_
_entity_poly.entity_id
_entity_poly.type
_entity_poly.pdbx_seq_one_letter_code
_entity_poly.pdbx_strand_id
1 'polypeptide(L)' 'MAGKTLYDKLWDSHLVKQRDDGSALIYIDRHIIHEVTSPQAFEGLRLAKRKPWRIDSIIA' A
#
# COMPACT_ATOMS: atom_id res chain seq x y z
N MET A 1 3.18 10.29 30.30
CA MET A 1 2.94 10.22 28.83
C MET A 1 2.21 8.93 28.55
N ALA A 2 1.04 8.97 27.92
CA ALA A 2 0.38 7.75 27.48
C ALA A 2 1.29 7.07 26.42
N GLY A 3 1.53 5.77 26.57
CA GLY A 3 2.32 5.02 25.59
C GLY A 3 1.59 4.95 24.25
N LYS A 4 2.35 4.79 23.16
CA LYS A 4 1.77 4.54 21.83
C LYS A 4 1.02 3.21 21.80
N THR A 5 -0.16 3.21 21.21
CA THR A 5 -0.93 2.00 20.95
C THR A 5 -0.24 1.13 19.88
N LEU A 6 -0.69 -0.10 19.70
CA LEU A 6 -0.21 -0.94 18.59
C LEU A 6 -0.52 -0.29 17.24
N TYR A 7 -1.70 0.34 17.10
CA TYR A 7 -2.08 1.02 15.87
C TYR A 7 -1.14 2.18 15.54
N ASP A 8 -0.80 3.01 16.53
CA ASP A 8 0.14 4.13 16.34
C ASP A 8 1.50 3.62 15.88
N LYS A 9 1.98 2.53 16.49
CA LYS A 9 3.27 1.91 16.12
C LYS A 9 3.27 1.38 14.69
N LEU A 10 2.19 0.70 14.29
CA LEU A 10 2.05 0.18 12.93
C LEU A 10 1.95 1.32 11.93
N TRP A 11 1.12 2.32 12.20
CA TRP A 11 0.99 3.52 11.35
C TRP A 11 2.34 4.21 11.15
N ASP A 12 3.03 4.53 12.24
CA ASP A 12 4.33 5.22 12.20
C ASP A 12 5.38 4.42 11.41
N SER A 13 5.32 3.08 11.46
CA SER A 13 6.26 2.21 10.73
C SER A 13 6.04 2.22 9.21
N HIS A 14 4.84 2.58 8.74
CA HIS A 14 4.49 2.56 7.31
C HIS A 14 4.30 3.96 6.71
N LEU A 15 4.28 5.01 7.53
CA LEU A 15 4.18 6.39 7.06
C LEU A 15 5.47 6.80 6.33
N VAL A 16 5.36 6.99 5.02
CA VAL A 16 6.46 7.50 4.19
C VAL A 16 6.53 9.02 4.26
N LYS A 17 5.37 9.68 4.14
CA LYS A 17 5.30 11.14 4.16
C LYS A 17 3.90 11.62 4.51
N GLN A 18 3.82 12.54 5.47
CA GLN A 18 2.64 13.39 5.64
C GLN A 18 2.74 14.58 4.67
N ARG A 19 1.66 14.85 3.93
CA ARG A 19 1.57 15.99 3.02
C ARG A 19 0.83 17.15 3.66
N ASP A 20 1.07 18.34 3.12
CA ASP A 20 0.54 19.61 3.63
C ASP A 20 -0.99 19.71 3.48
N ASP A 21 -1.58 18.93 2.57
CA ASP A 21 -3.03 18.80 2.36
C ASP A 21 -3.70 17.86 3.38
N GLY A 22 -2.95 17.34 4.34
CA GLY A 22 -3.43 16.39 5.34
C GLY A 22 -3.45 14.93 4.88
N SER A 23 -3.11 14.64 3.62
CA SER A 23 -3.01 13.25 3.13
C SER A 23 -1.69 12.59 3.54
N ALA A 24 -1.72 11.28 3.73
CA ALA A 24 -0.55 10.47 4.07
C ALA A 24 -0.18 9.56 2.90
N LEU A 25 1.12 9.50 2.58
CA LEU A 25 1.68 8.45 1.75
C LEU A 25 2.12 7.30 2.66
N ILE A 26 1.48 6.15 2.50
CA ILE A 26 1.74 4.93 3.27
C ILE A 26 2.38 3.89 2.37
N TYR A 27 3.41 3.20 2.88
CA TYR A 27 4.02 2.06 2.22
C TYR A 27 3.17 0.80 2.45
N ILE A 28 2.98 -0.01 1.40
CA ILE A 28 2.23 -1.27 1.46
C ILE A 28 3.21 -2.43 1.29
N ASP A 29 3.30 -3.28 2.32
CA ASP A 29 4.24 -4.39 2.36
C ASP A 29 3.75 -5.67 1.69
N ARG A 30 2.44 -5.84 1.54
CA ARG A 30 1.84 -7.05 0.98
C ARG A 30 0.58 -6.75 0.20
N HIS A 31 0.47 -7.38 -0.97
CA HIS A 31 -0.71 -7.30 -1.82
C HIS A 31 -1.36 -8.67 -1.89
N ILE A 32 -2.63 -8.77 -1.48
CA ILE A 32 -3.42 -9.99 -1.59
C ILE A 32 -4.30 -9.84 -2.83
N ILE A 33 -4.10 -10.73 -3.80
CA ILE A 33 -4.83 -10.71 -5.07
C ILE A 33 -5.84 -11.85 -5.10
N HIS A 34 -6.97 -11.62 -5.78
CA HIS A 34 -7.99 -12.64 -6.01
C HIS A 34 -8.61 -12.51 -7.41
N GLU A 35 -9.26 -13.56 -7.88
CA GLU A 35 -9.69 -13.73 -9.28
C GLU A 35 -10.65 -12.65 -9.80
N VAL A 36 -11.38 -11.96 -8.91
CA VAL A 36 -12.44 -11.03 -9.31
C VAL A 36 -11.93 -9.61 -9.54
N THR A 37 -11.13 -9.06 -8.62
CA THR A 37 -10.73 -7.63 -8.67
C THR A 37 -9.36 -7.42 -9.30
N SER A 38 -8.51 -8.45 -9.29
CA SER A 38 -7.13 -8.33 -9.75
C SER A 38 -7.01 -8.09 -11.25
N PRO A 39 -7.80 -8.75 -12.13
CA PRO A 39 -7.73 -8.47 -13.57
C PRO A 39 -7.93 -6.99 -13.89
N GLN A 40 -8.88 -6.33 -13.23
CA GLN A 40 -9.16 -4.91 -13.42
C GLN A 40 -8.00 -4.02 -12.93
N ALA A 41 -7.39 -4.34 -11.78
CA ALA A 41 -6.26 -3.59 -11.25
C ALA A 41 -5.01 -3.69 -12.16
N PHE A 42 -4.70 -4.89 -12.67
CA PHE A 42 -3.57 -5.09 -13.58
C PHE A 42 -3.79 -4.43 -14.94
N GLU A 43 -5.02 -4.41 -15.45
CA GLU A 43 -5.36 -3.69 -16.67
C GLU A 43 -5.12 -2.18 -16.53
N GLY A 44 -5.48 -1.60 -15.37
CA GLY A 44 -5.17 -0.20 -15.05
C GLY A 44 -3.67 0.10 -15.07
N LEU A 45 -2.84 -0.79 -14.52
CA LEU A 45 -1.38 -0.67 -14.60
C LEU A 45 -0.87 -0.70 -16.04
N ARG A 46 -1.40 -1.60 -16.87
CA ARG A 46 -1.02 -1.75 -18.28
C ARG A 46 -1.36 -0.48 -19.08
N LEU A 47 -2.56 0.06 -18.93
CA LEU A 47 -2.98 1.30 -19.58
C LEU A 47 -2.10 2.49 -19.16
N ALA A 48 -1.73 2.55 -17.89
CA ALA A 48 -0.80 3.56 -17.36
C ALA A 48 0.68 3.30 -17.70
N LYS A 49 1.00 2.22 -18.45
CA LYS A 49 2.36 1.78 -18.77
C LYS A 49 3.25 1.56 -17.53
N ARG A 50 2.65 1.06 -16.45
CA ARG A 50 3.33 0.76 -15.17
C ARG A 50 3.51 -0.74 -14.99
N LYS A 51 4.57 -1.11 -14.28
CA LYS A 51 4.81 -2.49 -13.84
C LYS A 51 4.49 -2.62 -12.35
N PRO A 52 4.02 -3.79 -11.89
CA PRO A 52 3.90 -4.06 -10.47
C PRO A 52 5.26 -3.86 -9.79
N TRP A 53 5.24 -3.17 -8.66
CA TRP A 53 6.41 -3.00 -7.80
C TRP A 53 6.55 -4.21 -6.87
N ARG A 54 7.79 -4.66 -6.61
CA ARG A 54 8.11 -5.68 -5.60
C ARG A 54 7.22 -6.94 -5.68
N ILE A 55 7.33 -7.68 -6.77
CA ILE A 55 6.45 -8.83 -7.09
C ILE A 55 6.48 -9.90 -5.99
N ASP A 56 7.59 -10.05 -5.27
CA ASP A 56 7.76 -10.91 -4.08
C ASP A 56 6.81 -10.58 -2.91
N SER A 57 6.24 -9.37 -2.90
CA SER A 57 5.23 -8.95 -1.91
C SER A 57 3.80 -9.41 -2.23
N ILE A 58 3.55 -9.97 -3.42
CA ILE A 58 2.21 -10.32 -3.89
C ILE A 58 1.89 -11.78 -3.51
N ILE A 59 0.72 -12.02 -2.91
CA ILE A 59 0.17 -13.35 -2.64
C ILE A 59 -1.16 -13.50 -3.37
N ALA A 60 -1.33 -14.63 -4.05
CA ALA A 60 -2.59 -15.07 -4.65
C ALA A 60 -3.29 -16.12 -3.78
#